data_AF-A0A961EZ18-F1
#
_entry.id   AF-A0A961EZ18-F1
#
_cell.length_a   1.000
_cell.length_b   1.000
_cell.length_c   1.000
_cell.angle_alpha   90.00
_cell.angle_beta   90.00
_cell.angle_gamma   90.00
#
_symmetry.space_group_name_H-M   'P 1'
#
loop_
_entity.id
_entity.type
_entity.pdbx_description
1 polymer ?
#
loop_
_entity_poly.entity_id
_entity_poly.type
_entity_poly.pdbx_seq_one_letter_code
_entity_poly.pdbx_strand_id
1 'polypeptide(L)'
;MWKRRNCIKKFKFNLEGLLRLRRIQEEKALGDMARVLVRVNEQEQMRNQAEKLVADEMNTFEKKYSDEFSIELFQMYDRYLERLESEAGEAAERLEQIRPELEKEKEKVLAARRNRRVVELLKEKSRAEYDREMRKWERRELLEINRLQRSKTSPLGALHEQQSTKKRTAESEQPDFEDMDLREPEQPPPEVDHIAEYFERMGLGKPPGRKR
;
A
#
# COMPACT_ATOMS: atom_id res chain seq x y z
N MET A 1 33.50 -41.29 -4.39
CA MET A 1 32.47 -40.89 -3.40
C MET A 1 32.24 -39.38 -3.51
N TRP A 2 31.17 -38.93 -4.17
CA TRP A 2 30.88 -37.49 -4.29
C TRP A 2 30.15 -37.02 -3.03
N LYS A 3 30.84 -36.25 -2.17
CA LYS A 3 30.22 -35.56 -1.02
C LYS A 3 29.16 -34.60 -1.56
N ARG A 4 27.90 -34.77 -1.13
CA ARG A 4 26.83 -33.79 -1.39
C ARG A 4 27.29 -32.44 -0.85
N ARG A 5 27.47 -31.46 -1.73
CA ARG A 5 27.55 -30.06 -1.33
C ARG A 5 26.26 -29.76 -0.56
N ASN A 6 26.38 -29.27 0.67
CA ASN A 6 25.26 -28.72 1.42
C ASN A 6 24.76 -27.49 0.65
N CYS A 7 23.81 -27.69 -0.27
CA CYS A 7 23.13 -26.61 -0.94
C CYS A 7 22.16 -25.97 0.05
N ILE A 8 22.35 -24.68 0.32
CA ILE A 8 21.43 -23.87 1.12
C ILE A 8 20.03 -24.04 0.55
N LYS A 9 19.09 -24.47 1.40
CA LYS A 9 17.70 -24.71 1.01
C LYS A 9 17.03 -23.38 0.75
N LYS A 10 16.57 -23.14 -0.48
CA LYS A 10 15.82 -21.93 -0.85
C LYS A 10 14.60 -21.74 0.05
N PHE A 11 14.29 -20.49 0.41
CA PHE A 11 13.08 -20.13 1.16
C PHE A 11 11.82 -20.65 0.48
N LYS A 12 10.96 -21.33 1.24
CA LYS A 12 9.64 -21.78 0.81
C LYS A 12 8.62 -21.31 1.83
N PHE A 13 7.58 -20.63 1.35
CA PHE A 13 6.49 -20.19 2.21
C PHE A 13 5.38 -21.24 2.24
N ASN A 14 5.05 -21.74 3.43
CA ASN A 14 4.10 -22.84 3.59
C ASN A 14 2.67 -22.46 3.18
N LEU A 15 2.30 -21.17 3.26
CA LEU A 15 0.96 -20.68 2.94
C LEU A 15 0.88 -20.02 1.55
N GLU A 16 1.80 -20.35 0.63
CA GLU A 16 1.79 -19.79 -0.73
C GLU A 16 0.49 -20.11 -1.48
N GLY A 17 -0.05 -21.33 -1.30
CA GLY A 17 -1.34 -21.72 -1.89
C GLY A 17 -2.51 -20.89 -1.37
N LEU A 18 -2.53 -20.61 -0.06
CA LEU A 18 -3.54 -19.75 0.55
C LEU A 18 -3.41 -18.30 0.03
N LEU A 19 -2.19 -17.79 -0.12
CA LEU A 19 -1.96 -16.45 -0.67
C LEU A 19 -2.51 -16.33 -2.10
N ARG A 20 -2.29 -17.35 -2.94
CA ARG A 20 -2.85 -17.40 -4.30
C ARG A 20 -4.38 -17.43 -4.28
N LEU A 21 -4.98 -18.25 -3.42
CA LEU A 21 -6.43 -18.29 -3.27
C LEU A 21 -7.00 -16.93 -2.85
N ARG A 22 -6.36 -16.24 -1.90
CA ARG A 22 -6.79 -14.90 -1.46
C ARG A 22 -6.68 -13.85 -2.57
N ARG A 23 -5.68 -13.94 -3.45
CA ARG A 23 -5.57 -13.08 -4.63
C ARG A 23 -6.74 -13.28 -5.59
N ILE A 24 -7.06 -14.54 -5.91
CA ILE A 24 -8.20 -14.87 -6.78
C ILE A 24 -9.52 -14.36 -6.17
N GLN A 25 -9.69 -14.50 -4.85
CA GLN A 25 -10.87 -13.98 -4.15
C GLN A 25 -10.99 -12.45 -4.25
N GLU A 26 -9.88 -11.73 -4.13
CA GLU A 26 -9.87 -10.28 -4.30
C GLU A 26 -10.15 -9.86 -5.74
N GLU A 27 -9.53 -10.53 -6.73
CA GLU A 27 -9.79 -10.29 -8.15
C GLU A 27 -11.27 -10.50 -8.49
N LYS A 28 -11.89 -11.56 -7.95
CA LYS A 28 -13.32 -11.80 -8.10
C LYS A 28 -14.15 -10.67 -7.50
N ALA A 29 -13.86 -10.25 -6.26
CA ALA A 29 -14.56 -9.15 -5.61
C ALA A 29 -14.42 -7.81 -6.38
N LEU A 30 -13.24 -7.56 -6.95
CA LEU A 30 -13.02 -6.40 -7.83
C LEU A 30 -13.83 -6.49 -9.12
N GLY A 31 -13.93 -7.68 -9.72
CA GLY A 31 -14.78 -7.93 -10.88
C GLY A 31 -16.26 -7.69 -10.59
N ASP A 32 -16.75 -8.15 -9.43
CA ASP A 32 -18.13 -7.94 -9.00
C ASP A 32 -18.40 -6.44 -8.75
N MET A 33 -17.49 -5.72 -8.07
CA MET A 33 -17.57 -4.27 -7.89
C MET A 33 -17.56 -3.52 -9.23
N ALA A 34 -16.72 -3.93 -10.19
CA ALA A 34 -16.65 -3.29 -11.50
C ALA A 34 -18.00 -3.39 -12.25
N ARG A 35 -18.70 -4.52 -12.15
CA ARG A 35 -20.04 -4.67 -12.75
C ARG A 35 -21.07 -3.72 -12.15
N VAL A 36 -21.00 -3.46 -10.85
CA VAL A 36 -21.87 -2.45 -10.20
C VAL A 36 -21.50 -1.05 -10.67
N LEU A 37 -20.21 -0.74 -10.75
CA LEU A 37 -19.73 0.56 -11.21
C LEU A 37 -20.15 0.88 -12.65
N VAL A 38 -20.16 -0.12 -13.54
CA VAL A 38 -20.68 0.07 -14.91
C VAL A 38 -22.13 0.53 -14.87
N ARG A 39 -22.98 -0.13 -14.07
CA ARG A 39 -24.40 0.26 -13.91
C ARG A 39 -24.55 1.67 -13.33
N VAL A 40 -23.73 2.03 -12.33
CA VAL A 40 -23.72 3.40 -11.77
C VAL A 40 -23.34 4.41 -12.84
N ASN A 41 -22.26 4.17 -13.59
CA ASN A 41 -21.80 5.08 -14.63
C ASN A 41 -22.82 5.22 -15.76
N GLU A 42 -23.52 4.15 -16.16
CA GLU A 42 -24.61 4.22 -17.14
C GLU A 42 -25.74 5.15 -16.66
N GLN A 43 -26.19 5.01 -15.40
CA GLN A 43 -27.25 5.88 -14.86
C GLN A 43 -26.77 7.33 -14.67
N GLU A 44 -25.53 7.55 -14.24
CA GLU A 44 -24.94 8.90 -14.18
C GLU A 44 -24.84 9.54 -15.57
N GLN A 45 -24.47 8.76 -16.59
CA GLN A 45 -24.45 9.25 -17.97
C GLN A 45 -25.84 9.62 -18.48
N MET A 46 -26.86 8.79 -18.22
CA MET A 46 -28.24 9.11 -18.59
C MET A 46 -28.71 10.41 -17.92
N ARG A 47 -28.48 10.55 -16.61
CA ARG A 47 -28.83 11.76 -15.85
C ARG A 47 -28.12 13.00 -16.42
N ASN A 48 -26.82 12.92 -16.61
CA ASN A 48 -26.02 14.03 -17.14
C ASN A 48 -26.40 14.39 -18.58
N GLN A 49 -26.82 13.42 -19.40
CA GLN A 49 -27.30 13.67 -20.76
C GLN A 49 -28.65 14.39 -20.73
N ALA A 50 -29.60 13.93 -19.91
CA ALA A 50 -30.89 14.58 -19.75
C ALA A 50 -30.74 16.03 -19.23
N GLU A 51 -29.91 16.25 -18.21
CA GLU A 51 -29.63 17.59 -17.68
C GLU A 51 -29.00 18.52 -18.75
N LYS A 52 -28.09 18.00 -19.56
CA LYS A 52 -27.48 18.76 -20.67
C LYS A 52 -28.52 19.11 -21.73
N LEU A 53 -29.37 18.17 -22.12
CA LEU A 53 -30.43 18.41 -23.09
C LEU A 53 -31.40 19.48 -22.59
N VAL A 54 -31.80 19.44 -21.31
CA VAL A 54 -32.62 20.50 -20.70
C VAL A 54 -31.94 21.86 -20.82
N ALA A 55 -30.66 21.95 -20.44
CA ALA A 55 -29.91 23.21 -20.48
C ALA A 55 -29.73 23.74 -21.93
N ASP A 56 -29.42 22.85 -22.87
CA ASP A 56 -29.26 23.19 -24.27
C ASP A 56 -30.59 23.66 -24.87
N GLU A 57 -31.70 22.98 -24.57
CA GLU A 57 -33.02 23.33 -25.08
C GLU A 57 -33.60 24.59 -24.46
N MET A 58 -33.34 24.86 -23.18
CA MET A 58 -33.67 26.18 -22.60
C MET A 58 -32.92 27.30 -23.31
N ASN A 59 -31.63 27.10 -23.60
CA ASN A 59 -30.80 28.10 -24.27
C ASN A 59 -31.20 28.31 -25.75
N THR A 60 -31.59 27.24 -26.46
CA THR A 60 -32.13 27.36 -27.83
C THR A 60 -33.49 28.05 -27.82
N PHE A 61 -34.32 27.77 -26.82
CA PHE A 61 -35.64 28.37 -26.67
C PHE A 61 -35.53 29.89 -26.46
N GLU A 62 -34.70 30.33 -25.51
CA GLU A 62 -34.44 31.75 -25.24
C GLU A 62 -33.91 32.50 -26.46
N LYS A 63 -33.03 31.88 -27.26
CA LYS A 63 -32.40 32.52 -28.43
C LYS A 63 -33.32 32.61 -29.65
N LYS A 64 -34.19 31.62 -29.87
CA LYS A 64 -34.98 31.52 -31.11
C LYS A 64 -36.37 32.13 -30.97
N TYR A 65 -36.91 32.17 -29.77
CA TYR A 65 -38.32 32.50 -29.55
C TYR A 65 -38.52 33.74 -28.69
N SER A 66 -37.53 34.65 -28.63
CA SER A 66 -37.67 35.94 -27.93
C SER A 66 -38.67 36.89 -28.60
N ASP A 67 -38.86 36.77 -29.92
CA ASP A 67 -39.52 37.80 -30.73
C ASP A 67 -40.93 37.40 -31.22
N GLU A 68 -41.16 36.12 -31.54
CA GLU A 68 -42.49 35.58 -31.91
C GLU A 68 -42.74 34.24 -31.23
N PHE A 69 -43.80 34.20 -30.41
CA PHE A 69 -44.10 33.06 -29.56
C PHE A 69 -45.56 32.59 -29.71
N SER A 70 -45.73 31.31 -30.05
CA SER A 70 -47.04 30.64 -30.07
C SER A 70 -47.27 29.84 -28.79
N ILE A 71 -48.48 29.93 -28.23
CA ILE A 71 -48.88 29.18 -27.02
C ILE A 71 -48.79 27.67 -27.23
N GLU A 72 -49.09 27.18 -28.44
CA GLU A 72 -48.99 25.74 -28.76
C GLU A 72 -47.54 25.24 -28.69
N LEU A 73 -46.59 26.09 -29.12
CA LEU A 73 -45.17 25.79 -29.07
C LEU A 73 -44.68 25.72 -27.61
N PHE A 74 -45.17 26.61 -26.74
CA PHE A 74 -44.89 26.54 -25.30
C PHE A 74 -45.28 25.19 -24.71
N GLN A 75 -46.52 24.77 -24.94
CA GLN A 75 -47.06 23.55 -24.35
C GLN A 75 -46.30 22.32 -24.81
N MET A 76 -45.81 22.33 -26.05
CA MET A 76 -44.95 21.25 -26.57
C MET A 76 -43.58 21.23 -25.87
N TYR A 77 -42.95 22.40 -25.72
CA TYR A 77 -41.65 22.52 -25.04
C TYR A 77 -41.74 22.16 -23.56
N ASP A 78 -42.78 22.64 -22.87
CA ASP A 78 -43.02 22.39 -21.45
C ASP A 78 -43.15 20.87 -21.18
N ARG A 79 -43.99 20.17 -21.96
CA ARG A 79 -44.12 18.71 -21.87
C ARG A 79 -42.83 17.97 -22.18
N TYR A 80 -42.01 18.50 -23.09
CA TYR A 80 -40.73 17.88 -23.43
C TYR A 80 -39.71 18.05 -22.31
N LEU A 81 -39.63 19.24 -21.69
CA LEU A 81 -38.79 19.51 -20.54
C LEU A 81 -39.22 18.67 -19.33
N GLU A 82 -40.52 18.62 -19.02
CA GLU A 82 -41.07 17.76 -17.97
C GLU A 82 -40.66 16.29 -18.16
N ARG A 83 -40.69 15.82 -19.41
CA ARG A 83 -40.24 14.46 -19.73
C ARG A 83 -38.74 14.27 -19.47
N LEU A 84 -37.89 15.20 -19.90
CA LEU A 84 -36.45 15.11 -19.65
C LEU A 84 -36.10 15.18 -18.17
N GLU A 85 -36.81 16.03 -17.42
CA GLU A 85 -36.69 16.12 -15.96
C GLU A 85 -37.13 14.83 -15.28
N SER A 86 -38.23 14.22 -15.73
CA SER A 86 -38.68 12.91 -15.26
C SER A 86 -37.66 11.82 -15.56
N GLU A 87 -37.09 11.80 -16.77
CA GLU A 87 -36.05 10.83 -17.15
C GLU A 87 -34.78 11.00 -16.28
N ALA A 88 -34.39 12.24 -15.96
CA ALA A 88 -33.29 12.53 -15.04
C ALA A 88 -33.62 12.11 -13.59
N GLY A 89 -34.85 12.35 -13.14
CA GLY A 89 -35.37 11.94 -11.84
C GLY A 89 -35.36 10.43 -11.66
N GLU A 90 -35.88 9.68 -12.64
CA GLU A 90 -35.85 8.21 -12.62
C GLU A 90 -34.41 7.66 -12.59
N ALA A 91 -33.49 8.26 -13.35
CA ALA A 91 -32.07 7.87 -13.32
C ALA A 91 -31.44 8.14 -11.94
N ALA A 92 -31.81 9.25 -11.29
CA ALA A 92 -31.36 9.56 -9.93
C ALA A 92 -31.91 8.57 -8.89
N GLU A 93 -33.19 8.20 -8.98
CA GLU A 93 -33.79 7.18 -8.10
C GLU A 93 -33.11 5.82 -8.28
N ARG A 94 -32.85 5.40 -9.53
CA ARG A 94 -32.09 4.17 -9.80
C ARG A 94 -30.68 4.22 -9.24
N LEU A 95 -30.01 5.37 -9.29
CA LEU A 95 -28.71 5.55 -8.64
C LEU A 95 -28.79 5.34 -7.13
N GLU A 96 -29.80 5.90 -6.46
CA GLU A 96 -30.01 5.70 -5.02
C GLU A 96 -30.27 4.24 -4.67
N GLN A 97 -30.99 3.51 -5.52
CA GLN A 97 -31.22 2.07 -5.35
C GLN A 97 -29.93 1.24 -5.54
N ILE A 98 -29.02 1.66 -6.43
CA ILE A 98 -27.75 0.96 -6.69
C ILE A 98 -26.69 1.27 -5.62
N ARG A 99 -26.74 2.44 -4.95
CA ARG A 99 -25.81 2.83 -3.87
C ARG A 99 -25.59 1.76 -2.80
N PRO A 100 -26.61 1.16 -2.18
CA PRO A 100 -26.40 0.12 -1.18
C PRO A 100 -25.75 -1.15 -1.76
N GLU A 101 -25.97 -1.48 -3.03
CA GLU A 101 -25.26 -2.58 -3.69
C GLU A 101 -23.77 -2.25 -3.85
N LEU A 102 -23.46 -1.01 -4.25
CA LEU A 102 -22.08 -0.54 -4.40
C LEU A 102 -21.32 -0.54 -3.08
N GLU A 103 -21.97 -0.12 -1.98
CA GLU A 103 -21.37 -0.15 -0.65
C GLU A 103 -21.07 -1.59 -0.20
N LYS A 104 -22.00 -2.52 -0.41
CA LYS A 104 -21.78 -3.94 -0.12
C LYS A 104 -20.59 -4.52 -0.89
N GLU A 105 -20.47 -4.21 -2.19
CA GLU A 105 -19.32 -4.67 -2.98
C GLU A 105 -18.01 -4.02 -2.55
N LYS A 106 -18.02 -2.72 -2.18
CA LYS A 106 -16.85 -2.05 -1.60
C LYS A 106 -16.39 -2.73 -0.32
N GLU A 107 -17.32 -3.08 0.58
CA GLU A 107 -17.01 -3.80 1.81
C GLU A 107 -16.40 -5.18 1.54
N LYS A 108 -16.94 -5.93 0.57
CA LYS A 108 -16.38 -7.23 0.15
C LYS A 108 -14.94 -7.09 -0.36
N VAL A 109 -14.66 -6.10 -1.19
CA VAL A 109 -13.29 -5.82 -1.68
C VAL A 109 -12.36 -5.47 -0.52
N LEU A 110 -12.81 -4.64 0.42
CA LEU A 110 -12.02 -4.29 1.60
C LEU A 110 -11.72 -5.52 2.47
N ALA A 111 -12.71 -6.37 2.71
CA ALA A 111 -12.54 -7.61 3.45
C ALA A 111 -11.56 -8.56 2.74
N ALA A 112 -11.68 -8.72 1.42
CA ALA A 112 -10.77 -9.54 0.62
C ALA A 112 -9.32 -9.02 0.68
N ARG A 113 -9.12 -7.70 0.56
CA ARG A 113 -7.81 -7.04 0.69
C ARG A 113 -7.19 -7.22 2.06
N ARG A 114 -7.97 -7.03 3.13
CA ARG A 114 -7.51 -7.28 4.51
C ARG A 114 -7.06 -8.73 4.67
N ASN A 115 -7.86 -9.68 4.20
CA ASN A 115 -7.53 -11.11 4.25
C ASN A 115 -6.26 -11.46 3.46
N ARG A 116 -6.05 -10.85 2.30
CA ARG A 116 -4.79 -11.00 1.55
C ARG A 116 -3.61 -10.44 2.34
N ARG A 117 -3.75 -9.22 2.87
CA ARG A 117 -2.67 -8.53 3.59
C ARG A 117 -2.20 -9.30 4.82
N VAL A 118 -3.12 -9.92 5.56
CA VAL A 118 -2.76 -10.77 6.71
C VAL A 118 -1.80 -11.90 6.29
N VAL A 119 -2.07 -12.57 5.17
CA VAL A 119 -1.21 -13.66 4.68
C VAL A 119 0.13 -13.13 4.14
N GLU A 120 0.13 -11.95 3.51
CA GLU A 120 1.37 -11.27 3.08
C GLU A 120 2.26 -10.92 4.26
N LEU A 121 1.69 -10.36 5.34
CA LEU A 121 2.44 -10.06 6.56
C LEU A 121 3.05 -11.32 7.18
N LEU A 122 2.33 -12.45 7.17
CA LEU A 122 2.90 -13.73 7.61
C LEU A 122 4.07 -14.17 6.73
N LYS A 123 3.97 -13.97 5.42
CA LYS A 123 5.07 -14.26 4.48
C LYS A 123 6.29 -13.40 4.74
N GLU A 124 6.10 -12.10 4.97
CA GLU A 124 7.16 -11.15 5.33
C GLU A 124 7.86 -11.56 6.63
N LYS A 125 7.08 -11.92 7.67
CA LYS A 125 7.64 -12.41 8.95
C LYS A 125 8.44 -13.70 8.78
N SER A 126 7.88 -14.72 8.13
CA SER A 126 8.60 -15.97 7.88
C SER A 126 9.85 -15.75 7.03
N ARG A 127 9.83 -14.78 6.11
CA ARG A 127 11.00 -14.42 5.32
C ARG A 127 12.09 -13.78 6.18
N ALA A 128 11.71 -12.85 7.05
CA ALA A 128 12.64 -12.20 7.97
C ALA A 128 13.31 -13.21 8.93
N GLU A 129 12.56 -14.20 9.40
CA GLU A 129 13.09 -15.31 10.22
C GLU A 129 14.11 -16.14 9.44
N TYR A 130 13.77 -16.56 8.23
CA TYR A 130 14.69 -17.30 7.36
C TYR A 130 15.97 -16.50 7.06
N ASP A 131 15.85 -15.22 6.73
CA ASP A 131 17.01 -14.37 6.46
C ASP A 131 17.87 -14.18 7.73
N ARG A 132 17.26 -14.12 8.92
CA ARG A 132 17.98 -14.08 10.20
C ARG A 132 18.75 -15.37 10.46
N GLU A 133 18.16 -16.53 10.18
CA GLU A 133 18.82 -17.83 10.30
C GLU A 133 19.97 -17.98 9.30
N MET A 134 19.75 -17.55 8.06
CA MET A 134 20.79 -17.53 7.02
C MET A 134 21.98 -16.67 7.43
N ARG A 135 21.76 -15.45 7.90
CA ARG A 135 22.86 -14.59 8.42
C ARG A 135 23.59 -15.22 9.60
N LYS A 136 22.88 -15.96 10.48
CA LYS A 136 23.54 -16.71 11.57
C LYS A 136 24.41 -17.82 11.03
N TRP A 137 23.95 -18.55 10.03
CA TRP A 137 24.71 -19.63 9.39
C TRP A 137 25.94 -19.08 8.65
N GLU A 138 25.78 -18.04 7.84
CA GLU A 138 26.88 -17.34 7.15
C GLU A 138 27.94 -16.83 8.13
N ARG A 139 27.53 -16.21 9.26
CA ARG A 139 28.48 -15.77 10.29
C ARG A 139 29.26 -16.94 10.90
N ARG A 140 28.62 -18.09 11.16
CA ARG A 140 29.32 -19.28 11.67
C ARG A 140 30.33 -19.81 10.66
N GLU A 141 29.93 -19.90 9.40
CA GLU A 141 30.82 -20.37 8.33
C GLU A 141 32.03 -19.43 8.16
N LEU A 142 31.82 -18.10 8.19
CA LEU A 142 32.89 -17.12 8.15
C LEU A 142 33.84 -17.23 9.35
N LEU A 143 33.32 -17.47 10.55
CA LEU A 143 34.14 -17.70 11.74
C LEU A 143 34.96 -18.99 11.62
N GLU A 144 34.38 -20.06 11.09
CA GLU A 144 35.09 -21.33 10.86
C GLU A 144 36.19 -21.18 9.81
N ILE A 145 35.92 -20.50 8.70
CA ILE A 145 36.92 -20.19 7.67
C ILE A 145 38.06 -19.34 8.26
N ASN A 146 37.73 -18.29 9.02
CA ASN A 146 38.73 -17.45 9.69
C ASN A 146 39.59 -18.24 10.68
N ARG A 147 38.97 -19.15 11.46
CA ARG A 147 39.71 -20.04 12.38
C ARG A 147 40.65 -20.98 11.62
N LEU A 148 40.17 -21.59 10.53
CA LEU A 148 40.97 -22.48 9.69
C LEU A 148 42.13 -21.74 9.01
N GLN A 149 41.92 -20.51 8.55
CA GLN A 149 42.98 -19.65 8.01
C GLN A 149 44.03 -19.34 9.07
N ARG A 150 43.62 -18.92 10.27
CA ARG A 150 44.53 -18.66 11.41
C ARG A 150 45.32 -19.91 11.82
N SER A 151 44.71 -21.10 11.78
CA SER A 151 45.42 -22.35 12.06
C SER A 151 46.41 -22.75 10.97
N LYS A 152 46.16 -22.36 9.71
CA LYS A 152 47.06 -22.64 8.57
C LYS A 152 48.24 -21.66 8.49
N THR A 153 48.07 -20.45 9.00
CA THR A 153 49.15 -19.42 9.04
C THR A 153 50.07 -19.55 10.26
N SER A 154 49.82 -20.49 11.17
CA SER A 154 50.71 -20.81 12.29
C SER A 154 51.53 -22.05 11.95
N PRO A 155 52.67 -21.88 11.25
CA PRO A 155 53.92 -21.62 11.95
C PRO A 155 54.82 -20.53 11.34
N LEU A 156 54.25 -19.53 10.65
CA LEU A 156 55.02 -18.38 10.12
C LEU A 156 54.58 -17.00 10.68
N GLY A 157 53.46 -16.94 11.41
CA GLY A 157 52.98 -15.71 12.06
C GLY A 157 53.54 -15.43 13.47
N ALA A 158 54.28 -16.36 14.08
CA ALA A 158 54.77 -16.22 15.46
C ALA A 158 55.90 -15.18 15.66
N LEU A 159 56.34 -14.50 14.58
CA LEU A 159 57.39 -13.48 14.64
C LEU A 159 56.89 -12.03 14.58
N HIS A 160 55.58 -11.79 14.36
CA HIS A 160 55.04 -10.43 14.25
C HIS A 160 54.14 -9.99 15.42
N GLU A 161 54.21 -10.71 16.55
CA GLU A 161 53.48 -10.36 17.78
C GLU A 161 54.41 -10.21 19.00
N GLN A 162 55.70 -9.95 18.76
CA GLN A 162 56.69 -9.62 19.80
C GLN A 162 57.27 -8.20 19.67
N GLN A 163 56.87 -7.41 18.67
CA GLN A 163 57.35 -6.02 18.50
C GLN A 163 56.32 -4.93 18.85
N SER A 164 55.04 -5.24 19.05
CA SER A 164 54.02 -4.25 19.44
C SER A 164 53.79 -4.14 20.96
N THR A 165 54.42 -4.99 21.79
CA THR A 165 54.26 -4.97 23.26
C THR A 165 55.41 -4.33 24.03
N LYS A 166 56.38 -3.68 23.35
CA LYS A 166 57.52 -3.00 24.02
C LYS A 166 57.64 -1.48 23.78
N LYS A 167 56.58 -0.83 23.30
CA LYS A 167 56.44 0.64 23.33
C LYS A 167 55.02 1.03 23.77
N ARG A 168 54.70 0.80 25.04
CA ARG A 168 53.56 1.40 25.76
C ARG A 168 53.71 1.19 27.28
N THR A 169 54.86 1.63 27.80
CA THR A 169 55.04 1.91 29.24
C THR A 169 55.90 3.16 29.35
N ALA A 170 55.30 4.29 29.03
CA ALA A 170 55.63 5.64 29.49
C ALA A 170 54.52 6.54 28.94
N GLU A 171 54.06 7.49 29.76
CA GLU A 171 52.93 8.40 29.53
C GLU A 171 51.55 7.77 29.82
N SER A 172 51.36 7.58 31.11
CA SER A 172 50.15 7.96 31.81
C SER A 172 49.81 9.44 31.54
N GLU A 173 48.99 9.68 30.53
CA GLU A 173 48.05 10.79 30.53
C GLU A 173 46.68 10.17 30.33
N GLN A 174 45.87 10.25 31.39
CA GLN A 174 44.44 10.06 31.27
C GLN A 174 43.96 11.08 30.23
N PRO A 175 43.23 10.70 29.18
CA PRO A 175 42.34 11.68 28.59
C PRO A 175 41.30 11.94 29.66
N ASP A 176 41.39 13.11 30.28
CA ASP A 176 40.30 13.71 31.03
C ASP A 176 39.04 13.60 30.17
N PHE A 177 38.18 12.66 30.55
CA PHE A 177 36.83 12.52 30.03
C PHE A 177 35.93 13.47 30.83
N GLU A 178 36.40 14.71 31.00
CA GLU A 178 35.68 15.86 31.54
C GLU A 178 35.75 16.98 30.52
N ASP A 179 35.21 16.72 29.33
CA ASP A 179 34.45 17.73 28.61
C ASP A 179 33.21 17.02 28.08
N MET A 180 32.21 17.02 28.97
CA MET A 180 30.80 16.97 28.60
C MET A 180 30.52 18.13 27.63
N ASP A 181 30.77 17.90 26.35
CA ASP A 181 29.93 18.50 25.33
C ASP A 181 28.55 17.86 25.50
N LEU A 182 27.71 18.57 26.27
CA LEU A 182 26.25 18.48 26.24
C LEU A 182 25.76 18.80 24.81
N ARG A 183 26.10 17.94 23.85
CA ARG A 183 25.34 17.88 22.62
C ARG A 183 24.14 17.00 22.95
N GLU A 184 23.02 17.69 23.16
CA GLU A 184 21.71 17.10 23.38
C GLU A 184 21.55 15.83 22.53
N PRO A 185 20.99 14.74 23.08
CA PRO A 185 20.72 13.57 22.28
C PRO A 185 19.82 14.03 21.12
N GLU A 186 20.38 14.06 19.91
CA GLU A 186 19.58 14.18 18.71
C GLU A 186 18.50 13.13 18.85
N GLN A 187 17.26 13.61 18.96
CA GLN A 187 16.09 12.78 19.16
C GLN A 187 16.17 11.61 18.18
N PRO A 188 15.81 10.38 18.59
CA PRO A 188 15.67 9.30 17.63
C PRO A 188 14.83 9.86 16.47
N PRO A 189 15.25 9.66 15.21
CA PRO A 189 14.51 10.20 14.07
C PRO A 189 13.04 9.85 14.29
N PRO A 190 12.12 10.84 14.21
CA PRO A 190 10.75 10.66 14.66
C PRO A 190 10.26 9.36 14.09
N GLU A 191 9.79 8.43 14.95
CA GLU A 191 9.26 7.14 14.50
C GLU A 191 8.28 7.44 13.37
N VAL A 192 8.73 7.23 12.14
CA VAL A 192 7.91 7.53 10.97
C VAL A 192 6.84 6.48 11.08
N ASP A 193 5.66 6.95 11.47
CA ASP A 193 4.52 6.12 11.77
C ASP A 193 4.04 5.63 10.40
N HIS A 194 4.70 4.58 9.89
CA HIS A 194 4.53 4.09 8.52
C HIS A 194 3.08 3.75 8.22
N ILE A 195 2.31 3.50 9.28
CA ILE A 195 0.87 3.33 9.26
C ILE A 195 0.18 4.67 8.94
N ALA A 196 0.49 5.76 9.65
CA ALA A 196 -0.10 7.07 9.36
C ALA A 196 0.31 7.61 7.98
N GLU A 197 1.58 7.48 7.61
CA GLU A 197 2.09 7.90 6.29
C GLU A 197 1.42 7.11 5.14
N TYR A 198 1.14 5.82 5.36
CA TYR A 198 0.38 4.99 4.42
C TYR A 198 -1.08 5.44 4.26
N PHE A 199 -1.74 5.83 5.36
CA PHE A 199 -3.11 6.31 5.31
C PHE A 199 -3.20 7.65 4.56
N GLU A 200 -2.31 8.60 4.86
CA GLU A 200 -2.26 9.90 4.17
C GLU A 200 -1.96 9.75 2.67
N ARG A 201 -1.00 8.91 2.29
CA ARG A 201 -0.66 8.67 0.88
C ARG A 201 -1.79 7.99 0.08
N MET A 202 -2.67 7.27 0.77
CA MET A 202 -3.82 6.58 0.16
C MET A 202 -5.12 7.39 0.23
N GLY A 203 -5.09 8.62 0.74
CA GLY A 203 -6.29 9.46 0.92
C GLY A 203 -7.28 8.89 1.95
N LEU A 204 -6.82 7.98 2.80
CA LEU A 204 -7.59 7.39 3.89
C LEU A 204 -7.27 8.23 5.13
N GLY A 205 -8.26 8.81 5.81
CA GLY A 205 -8.04 9.65 7.00
C GLY A 205 -7.25 8.96 8.13
N LYS A 206 -7.06 9.62 9.28
CA LYS A 206 -6.16 9.10 10.35
C LYS A 206 -6.48 7.65 10.77
N PRO A 207 -5.45 6.80 11.02
CA PRO A 207 -5.65 5.40 11.37
C PRO A 207 -6.44 5.24 12.69
N PRO A 208 -7.35 4.26 12.78
CA PRO A 208 -8.13 4.03 13.99
C PRO A 208 -7.24 3.45 15.09
N GLY A 209 -6.96 4.24 16.15
CA GLY A 209 -6.26 3.70 17.34
C GLY A 209 -5.43 4.66 18.19
N ARG A 210 -5.15 5.91 17.78
CA ARG A 210 -4.44 6.87 18.64
C ARG A 210 -5.44 7.73 19.42
N LYS A 211 -5.70 7.36 20.69
CA LYS A 211 -6.18 8.34 21.68
C LYS A 211 -4.98 9.23 22.06
N ARG A 212 -5.23 10.54 22.09
CA ARG A 212 -4.25 11.56 22.51
C ARG A 212 -3.73 11.28 23.91
#